data_AF-A0A2M7P781-F1
#
_entry.id   AF-A0A2M7P781-F1
#
_cell.length_a   1.000
_cell.length_b   1.000
_cell.length_c   1.000
_cell.angle_alpha   90.00
_cell.angle_beta   90.00
_cell.angle_gamma   90.00
#
_symmetry.space_group_name_H-M   'P 1'
#
loop_
_entity.id
_entity.type
_entity.pdbx_description
1 polymer ?
#
loop_
_entity_poly.entity_id
_entity_poly.type
_entity_poly.pdbx_seq_one_letter_code
_entity_poly.pdbx_strand_id
1 'polypeptide(L)'
;MESFVRAKRPQRLPEVMTRAEVHALLDQMQGVCALIAGLMYGGGLRIMESVRLRVKDVDFGRRQIMIRYGKGQKDRITMLPERFIPPLEDHLARVRAIYDSDRAKEVPGAYIWPALARKYPKAASEWIWQ
;
A
#
# COMPACT_ATOMS: atom_id res chain seq x y z
N MET A 1 -15.07 48.13 8.98
CA MET A 1 -14.80 46.71 9.30
C MET A 1 -13.38 46.40 8.89
N GLU A 2 -12.45 46.46 9.83
CA GLU A 2 -11.04 46.13 9.58
C GLU A 2 -10.90 44.64 9.23
N SER A 3 -10.27 44.35 8.09
CA SER A 3 -10.02 42.99 7.65
C SER A 3 -8.82 42.41 8.40
N PHE A 4 -9.05 41.46 9.29
CA PHE A 4 -7.99 40.66 9.91
C PHE A 4 -7.30 39.78 8.86
N VAL A 5 -6.05 40.11 8.51
CA VAL A 5 -5.19 39.25 7.66
C VAL A 5 -4.48 38.24 8.55
N ARG A 6 -4.74 36.95 8.35
CA ARG A 6 -4.11 35.86 9.10
C ARG A 6 -2.61 35.84 8.81
N ALA A 7 -1.77 35.95 9.85
CA ALA A 7 -0.32 35.86 9.71
C ALA A 7 0.08 34.53 9.03
N LYS A 8 0.90 34.60 7.98
CA LYS A 8 1.45 33.41 7.32
C LYS A 8 2.37 32.70 8.30
N ARG A 9 2.05 31.44 8.65
CA ARG A 9 2.92 30.59 9.46
C ARG A 9 4.26 30.39 8.72
N PRO A 10 5.40 30.47 9.41
CA PRO A 10 6.69 30.16 8.81
C PRO A 10 6.68 28.73 8.24
N GLN A 11 6.96 28.58 6.95
CA GLN A 11 7.11 27.27 6.31
C GLN A 11 8.49 26.73 6.67
N ARG A 12 8.56 25.77 7.59
CA ARG A 12 9.80 25.03 7.85
C ARG A 12 9.99 24.01 6.74
N LEU A 13 11.19 23.95 6.18
CA LEU A 13 11.55 22.89 5.25
C LEU A 13 11.48 21.55 5.99
N PRO A 14 10.88 20.50 5.39
CA PRO A 14 10.90 19.19 5.99
C PRO A 14 12.35 18.71 6.06
N GLU A 15 12.78 18.32 7.25
CA GLU A 15 14.03 17.60 7.44
C GLU A 15 13.83 16.17 6.92
N VAL A 16 14.69 15.77 5.97
CA VAL A 16 14.58 14.48 5.30
C VAL A 16 15.80 13.63 5.63
N MET A 17 15.58 12.33 5.79
CA MET A 17 16.66 11.37 5.99
C MET A 17 17.54 11.29 4.74
N THR A 18 18.84 11.19 4.96
CA THR A 18 19.81 10.83 3.94
C THR A 18 19.61 9.38 3.50
N ARG A 19 20.15 9.01 2.34
CA ARG A 19 20.10 7.62 1.87
C ARG A 19 20.72 6.65 2.88
N ALA A 20 21.85 7.03 3.49
CA ALA A 20 22.55 6.20 4.47
C ALA A 20 21.70 5.95 5.72
N GLU A 21 21.01 6.97 6.24
CA GLU A 21 20.10 6.82 7.38
C GLU A 21 18.90 5.95 7.05
N VAL A 22 18.33 6.09 5.84
CA VAL A 22 17.22 5.23 5.41
C VAL A 22 17.67 3.78 5.30
N HIS A 23 18.86 3.52 4.74
CA HIS A 23 19.42 2.17 4.69
C HIS A 23 19.61 1.60 6.10
N ALA A 24 20.27 2.35 7.00
CA ALA A 24 20.48 1.93 8.38
C ALA A 24 19.15 1.63 9.11
N LEU A 25 18.11 2.44 8.88
CA LEU A 25 16.77 2.20 9.42
C LEU A 25 16.17 0.91 8.85
N LEU A 26 16.10 0.78 7.53
CA LEU A 26 15.47 -0.37 6.86
C LEU A 26 16.17 -1.69 7.20
N ASP A 27 17.49 -1.68 7.40
CA ASP A 27 18.27 -2.86 7.74
C ASP A 27 18.01 -3.35 9.18
N GLN A 28 17.43 -2.52 10.05
CA GLN A 28 16.97 -2.91 11.39
C GLN A 28 15.50 -3.33 11.42
N MET A 29 14.77 -3.17 10.31
CA MET A 29 13.35 -3.54 10.24
C MET A 29 13.18 -4.98 9.79
N GLN A 30 12.14 -5.64 10.31
CA GLN A 30 11.78 -7.00 9.93
C GLN A 30 10.29 -7.17 9.63
N GLY A 31 9.97 -8.25 8.92
CA GLY A 31 8.59 -8.65 8.64
C GLY A 31 7.81 -7.66 7.77
N VAL A 32 6.49 -7.59 8.00
CA VAL A 32 5.57 -6.80 7.17
C VAL A 32 5.85 -5.30 7.28
N CYS A 33 6.30 -4.81 8.44
CA CYS A 33 6.66 -3.41 8.61
C CYS A 33 7.86 -3.01 7.74
N ALA A 34 8.86 -3.88 7.62
CA ALA A 34 10.01 -3.66 6.73
C ALA A 34 9.57 -3.61 5.26
N LEU A 35 8.70 -4.52 4.86
CA LEU A 35 8.12 -4.55 3.50
C LEU A 35 7.35 -3.25 3.22
N ILE A 36 6.46 -2.82 4.12
CA ILE A 36 5.70 -1.57 3.97
C ILE A 36 6.63 -0.37 3.86
N ALA A 37 7.61 -0.23 4.77
CA ALA A 37 8.55 0.89 4.73
C ALA A 37 9.38 0.89 3.45
N GLY A 38 9.80 -0.29 2.99
CA GLY A 38 10.50 -0.49 1.73
C GLY A 38 9.70 -0.05 0.50
N LEU A 39 8.43 -0.46 0.42
CA LEU A 39 7.53 -0.04 -0.65
C LEU A 39 7.22 1.47 -0.59
N MET A 40 7.05 2.03 0.60
CA MET A 40 6.86 3.47 0.78
C MET A 40 8.07 4.26 0.28
N TYR A 41 9.28 3.86 0.66
CA TYR A 41 10.51 4.54 0.27
C TYR A 41 10.83 4.34 -1.21
N GLY A 42 10.88 3.09 -1.68
CA GLY A 42 11.30 2.77 -3.04
C GLY A 42 10.22 3.02 -4.09
N GLY A 43 8.96 2.84 -3.75
CA GLY A 43 7.82 3.03 -4.66
C GLY A 43 7.09 4.36 -4.47
N GLY A 44 7.45 5.17 -3.48
CA GLY A 44 6.77 6.44 -3.20
C GLY A 44 5.30 6.27 -2.79
N LEU A 45 4.98 5.17 -2.12
CA LEU A 45 3.64 4.93 -1.59
C LEU A 45 3.43 5.73 -0.29
N ARG A 46 2.20 6.22 -0.10
CA ARG A 46 1.74 6.69 1.20
C ARG A 46 1.41 5.49 2.09
N ILE A 47 1.38 5.71 3.40
CA ILE A 47 1.02 4.65 4.36
C ILE A 47 -0.32 4.00 4.03
N MET A 48 -1.36 4.81 3.76
CA MET A 48 -2.69 4.29 3.43
C MET A 48 -2.78 3.61 2.07
N GLU A 49 -1.88 3.96 1.14
CA GLU A 49 -1.79 3.29 -0.17
C GLU A 49 -1.11 1.93 0.00
N SER A 50 -0.13 1.83 0.90
CA SER A 50 0.60 0.58 1.17
C SER A 50 -0.25 -0.45 1.90
N VAL A 51 -0.98 -0.03 2.95
CA VAL A 51 -1.81 -0.95 3.77
C VAL A 51 -3.13 -1.35 3.12
N ARG A 52 -3.53 -0.69 2.03
CA ARG A 52 -4.76 -1.00 1.28
C ARG A 52 -4.49 -1.65 -0.07
N LEU A 53 -3.22 -1.92 -0.36
CA LEU A 53 -2.82 -2.54 -1.61
C LEU A 53 -3.47 -3.92 -1.74
N ARG A 54 -4.02 -4.23 -2.92
CA ARG A 54 -4.61 -5.54 -3.22
C ARG A 54 -3.66 -6.38 -4.06
N VAL A 55 -3.84 -7.69 -4.06
CA VAL A 55 -3.03 -8.60 -4.90
C VAL A 55 -3.02 -8.16 -6.37
N LYS A 56 -4.19 -7.80 -6.92
CA LYS A 56 -4.31 -7.37 -8.33
C LYS A 56 -3.63 -6.05 -8.67
N ASP A 57 -3.27 -5.27 -7.67
CA ASP A 57 -2.65 -3.97 -7.87
C ASP A 57 -1.14 -4.12 -8.10
N VAL A 58 -0.57 -5.32 -7.90
CA VAL A 58 0.86 -5.61 -8.12
C VAL A 58 1.06 -6.35 -9.44
N ASP A 59 1.85 -5.76 -10.34
CA ASP A 59 2.27 -6.38 -11.59
C ASP A 59 3.79 -6.67 -11.52
N PHE A 60 4.11 -7.93 -11.21
CA PHE A 60 5.50 -8.40 -11.12
C PHE A 60 6.22 -8.40 -12.48
N GLY A 61 5.50 -8.70 -13.56
CA GLY A 61 6.07 -8.76 -14.91
C GLY A 61 6.51 -7.38 -15.41
N ARG A 62 5.72 -6.34 -15.11
CA ARG A 62 6.06 -4.94 -15.43
C ARG A 62 6.82 -4.21 -14.32
N ARG A 63 6.99 -4.84 -13.15
CA ARG A 63 7.54 -4.22 -11.92
C ARG A 63 6.81 -2.92 -11.59
N GLN A 64 5.48 -2.99 -11.53
CA GLN A 64 4.60 -1.84 -11.32
C GLN A 64 3.59 -2.11 -10.22
N ILE A 65 3.16 -1.03 -9.56
CA ILE A 65 2.11 -1.03 -8.56
C ILE A 65 1.05 -0.01 -8.99
N MET A 66 -0.20 -0.47 -9.13
CA MET A 66 -1.37 0.36 -9.36
C MET A 66 -1.88 0.92 -8.03
N ILE A 67 -1.74 2.21 -7.82
CA ILE A 67 -2.28 2.88 -6.64
C ILE A 67 -3.70 3.35 -6.94
N ARG A 68 -4.67 2.74 -6.25
CA ARG A 68 -6.09 3.10 -6.29
C ARG A 68 -6.39 4.21 -5.29
N TYR A 69 -7.28 5.13 -5.65
CA TYR A 69 -7.75 6.19 -4.75
C TYR A 69 -6.61 7.03 -4.13
N GLY A 70 -5.61 7.36 -4.95
CA GLY A 70 -4.55 8.28 -4.55
C GLY A 70 -5.08 9.67 -4.20
N LYS A 71 -4.19 10.58 -3.79
CA LYS A 71 -4.55 11.97 -3.44
C LYS A 71 -5.43 12.60 -4.54
N GLY A 72 -6.57 13.15 -4.13
CA GLY A 72 -7.55 13.74 -5.06
C GLY A 72 -8.37 12.71 -5.85
N GLN A 73 -8.46 11.46 -5.36
CA GLN A 73 -9.14 10.34 -6.01
C GLN A 73 -8.58 10.00 -7.40
N LYS A 74 -7.27 10.20 -7.59
CA LYS A 74 -6.59 9.85 -8.84
C LYS A 74 -5.82 8.55 -8.67
N ASP A 75 -6.10 7.62 -9.56
CA ASP A 75 -5.30 6.41 -9.71
C ASP A 75 -3.95 6.79 -10.36
N ARG A 76 -2.87 6.11 -9.95
CA ARG A 76 -1.55 6.26 -10.58
C ARG A 76 -0.79 4.94 -10.56
N ILE A 77 0.12 4.79 -11.50
CA ILE A 77 1.09 3.70 -11.47
C ILE A 77 2.38 4.21 -10.82
N THR A 78 2.99 3.38 -10.00
CA THR A 78 4.37 3.59 -9.51
C THR A 78 5.20 2.33 -9.72
N MET A 79 6.51 2.44 -9.51
CA MET A 79 7.43 1.32 -9.66
C MET A 79 7.39 0.38 -8.43
N LEU A 80 7.56 -0.92 -8.69
CA LEU A 80 7.79 -1.95 -7.67
C LEU A 80 9.30 -2.11 -7.47
N PRO A 81 9.88 -1.82 -6.29
CA PRO A 81 11.32 -1.92 -6.10
C PRO A 81 11.79 -3.36 -6.12
N GLU A 82 12.81 -3.65 -6.92
CA GLU A 82 13.34 -5.00 -7.12
C GLU A 82 13.79 -5.66 -5.82
N ARG A 83 14.42 -4.90 -4.90
CA ARG A 83 14.82 -5.37 -3.56
C ARG A 83 13.65 -5.95 -2.76
N PHE A 84 12.42 -5.48 -2.99
CA PHE A 84 11.24 -5.89 -2.24
C PHE A 84 10.34 -6.86 -3.00
N ILE A 85 10.72 -7.31 -4.20
CA ILE A 85 9.97 -8.36 -4.93
C ILE A 85 9.96 -9.67 -4.15
N PRO A 86 11.11 -10.28 -3.76
CA PRO A 86 11.07 -11.55 -3.05
C PRO A 86 10.33 -11.49 -1.70
N PRO A 87 10.56 -10.47 -0.83
CA PRO A 87 9.78 -10.33 0.40
C PRO A 87 8.27 -10.17 0.18
N LEU A 88 7.87 -9.55 -0.94
CA LEU A 88 6.45 -9.41 -1.31
C LEU A 88 5.87 -10.73 -1.79
N GLU A 89 6.60 -11.51 -2.59
CA GLU A 89 6.19 -12.87 -2.99
C GLU A 89 6.02 -13.78 -1.77
N ASP A 90 6.97 -13.76 -0.83
CA ASP A 90 6.87 -14.50 0.44
C ASP A 90 5.66 -14.06 1.27
N HIS A 91 5.38 -12.75 1.29
CA HIS A 91 4.19 -12.23 1.95
C HIS A 91 2.91 -12.73 1.30
N LEU A 92 2.82 -12.70 -0.05
CA LEU A 92 1.68 -13.21 -0.79
C LEU A 92 1.48 -14.71 -0.58
N ALA A 93 2.56 -15.50 -0.49
CA ALA A 93 2.46 -16.93 -0.19
C ALA A 93 1.83 -17.18 1.20
N ARG A 94 2.23 -16.41 2.23
CA ARG A 94 1.62 -16.49 3.57
C ARG A 94 0.15 -16.06 3.55
N VAL A 95 -0.15 -14.95 2.88
CA VAL A 95 -1.53 -14.46 2.73
C VAL A 95 -2.39 -15.45 1.96
N ARG A 96 -1.82 -16.16 0.98
CA ARG A 96 -2.53 -17.20 0.22
C ARG A 96 -2.92 -18.38 1.09
N ALA A 97 -2.04 -18.84 1.98
CA ALA A 97 -2.37 -19.89 2.94
C ALA A 97 -3.52 -19.49 3.88
N ILE A 98 -3.53 -18.23 4.35
CA ILE A 98 -4.64 -17.68 5.16
C ILE A 98 -5.93 -17.66 4.34
N TYR A 99 -5.86 -17.13 3.11
CA TYR A 99 -7.00 -17.07 2.20
C TYR A 99 -7.61 -18.45 1.95
N ASP A 100 -6.80 -19.46 1.65
CA ASP A 100 -7.29 -20.82 1.37
C ASP A 100 -7.98 -21.42 2.62
N SER A 101 -7.43 -21.19 3.82
CA SER A 101 -8.06 -21.56 5.10
C SER A 101 -9.40 -20.84 5.32
N ASP A 102 -9.46 -19.53 5.05
CA ASP A 102 -10.66 -18.72 5.22
C ASP A 102 -11.77 -19.12 4.25
N ARG A 103 -11.41 -19.54 3.03
CA ARG A 103 -12.37 -20.09 2.06
C ARG A 103 -12.91 -21.45 2.48
N ALA A 104 -12.08 -22.33 3.04
CA ALA A 104 -12.53 -23.62 3.56
C ALA A 104 -13.48 -23.48 4.77
N LYS A 105 -13.31 -22.41 5.57
CA LYS A 105 -14.13 -22.12 6.77
C LYS A 105 -15.30 -21.16 6.52
N GLU A 106 -15.54 -20.80 5.26
CA GLU A 106 -16.57 -19.82 4.87
C GLU A 106 -16.50 -18.48 5.62
N VAL A 107 -15.29 -18.06 5.98
CA VAL A 107 -15.06 -16.77 6.65
C VAL A 107 -15.42 -15.63 5.69
N PRO A 108 -16.09 -14.56 6.18
CA PRO A 108 -16.35 -13.37 5.37
C PRO A 108 -15.10 -12.83 4.68
N GLY A 109 -15.27 -12.37 3.44
CA GLY A 109 -14.18 -11.87 2.62
C GLY A 109 -13.65 -10.50 3.03
N ALA A 110 -12.68 -10.00 2.27
CA ALA A 110 -12.12 -8.66 2.44
C ALA A 110 -13.20 -7.57 2.30
N TYR A 111 -12.97 -6.42 2.94
CA TYR A 111 -13.83 -5.25 2.76
C TYR A 111 -13.87 -4.80 1.29
N ILE A 112 -15.09 -4.61 0.76
CA ILE A 112 -15.37 -4.08 -0.57
C ILE A 112 -16.33 -2.90 -0.43
N TRP A 113 -16.14 -1.86 -1.24
CA TRP A 113 -17.06 -0.72 -1.27
C TRP A 113 -18.50 -1.16 -1.58
N PRO A 114 -19.52 -0.62 -0.90
CA PRO A 114 -20.91 -1.08 -1.07
C PRO A 114 -21.42 -1.09 -2.52
N ALA A 115 -21.06 -0.07 -3.30
CA ALA A 115 -21.44 0.00 -4.72
C ALA A 115 -20.80 -1.14 -5.54
N LEU A 116 -19.55 -1.48 -5.23
CA LEU A 116 -18.81 -2.54 -5.90
C LEU A 116 -19.28 -3.93 -5.45
N ALA A 117 -19.56 -4.11 -4.15
CA ALA A 117 -20.11 -5.35 -3.61
C ALA A 117 -21.47 -5.68 -4.22
N ARG A 118 -22.30 -4.67 -4.48
CA ARG A 118 -23.59 -4.84 -5.19
C ARG A 118 -23.41 -5.31 -6.63
N LYS A 119 -22.40 -4.79 -7.32
CA LYS A 119 -22.10 -5.15 -8.71
C LYS A 119 -21.41 -6.52 -8.81
N TYR A 120 -20.52 -6.83 -7.87
CA TYR A 120 -19.75 -8.07 -7.80
C TYR A 120 -19.84 -8.68 -6.39
N PRO A 121 -20.91 -9.45 -6.10
CA PRO A 121 -21.15 -10.00 -4.76
C PRO A 121 -20.03 -10.91 -4.24
N LYS A 122 -19.28 -11.56 -5.13
CA LYS A 122 -18.19 -12.48 -4.79
C LYS A 122 -16.82 -11.81 -4.70
N ALA A 123 -16.70 -10.52 -5.01
CA ALA A 123 -15.41 -9.82 -5.02
C ALA A 123 -14.67 -9.91 -3.68
N ALA A 124 -15.39 -9.84 -2.55
CA ALA A 124 -14.80 -9.94 -1.23
C ALA A 124 -14.04 -11.25 -0.99
N SER A 125 -14.52 -12.36 -1.58
CA SER A 125 -13.96 -13.69 -1.40
C SER A 125 -12.99 -14.12 -2.49
N GLU A 126 -12.76 -13.29 -3.50
CA GLU A 126 -11.82 -13.55 -4.59
C GLU A 126 -10.37 -13.19 -4.20
N TRP A 127 -9.41 -14.00 -4.64
CA TRP A 127 -7.98 -13.81 -4.34
C TRP A 127 -7.46 -12.43 -4.74
N ILE A 128 -7.88 -11.94 -5.91
CA ILE A 128 -7.41 -10.68 -6.48
C ILE A 128 -7.74 -9.44 -5.63
N TRP A 129 -8.71 -9.56 -4.71
CA TRP A 129 -9.20 -8.50 -3.83
C TRP A 129 -8.71 -8.64 -2.39
N GLN A 130 -7.93 -9.68 -2.09
CA GLN A 130 -7.25 -9.76 -0.79
C GLN A 130 -6.22 -8.64 -0.70
#